data_AF-A0A2W1ZNJ1-F1
#
_entry.id   AF-A0A2W1ZNJ1-F1
#
_cell.length_a   1.000
_cell.length_b   1.000
_cell.length_c   1.000
_cell.angle_alpha   90.00
_cell.angle_beta   90.00
_cell.angle_gamma   90.00
#
_symmetry.space_group_name_H-M   'P 1'
#
loop_
_entity.id
_entity.type
_entity.pdbx_description
1 polymer ?
#
loop_
_entity_poly.entity_id
_entity_poly.type
_entity_poly.pdbx_seq_one_letter_code
_entity_poly.pdbx_strand_id
1 'polypeptide(L)' 'MDALDLMVRLGGISKATIVRIALVDHLTTLGVLFPEVAQTLRPTKTRGRLSSDRSTQKDDR' A
#
# COMPACT_ATOMS: atom_id res chain seq x y z
N MET A 1 7.50 4.43 18.97
CA MET A 1 7.07 3.48 17.91
C MET A 1 5.57 3.56 17.86
N ASP A 2 5.00 4.01 16.74
CA ASP A 2 3.55 4.05 16.56
C ASP A 2 3.02 2.67 16.10
N ALA A 3 1.70 2.45 16.22
CA ALA A 3 1.09 1.17 15.86
C ALA A 3 1.22 0.84 14.37
N LEU A 4 1.20 1.86 13.50
CA LEU A 4 1.34 1.71 12.05
C LEU A 4 2.73 1.20 11.68
N ASP A 5 3.77 1.74 12.29
CA ASP A 5 5.17 1.37 12.05
C ASP A 5 5.44 -0.07 12.51
N LEU A 6 4.78 -0.52 13.59
CA LEU A 6 4.84 -1.91 14.02
C LEU A 6 4.17 -2.85 13.01
N MET A 7 3.00 -2.47 12.47
CA MET A 7 2.30 -3.23 11.44
C MET A 7 3.10 -3.33 10.13
N VAL A 8 3.78 -2.26 9.72
CA VAL A 8 4.68 -2.28 8.55
C VAL A 8 5.82 -3.27 8.77
N ARG A 9 6.46 -3.23 9.95
CA ARG A 9 7.59 -4.11 10.28
C ARG A 9 7.20 -5.58 10.35
N LEU A 10 6.05 -5.90 10.93
CA LEU A 10 5.59 -7.28 11.10
C LEU A 10 4.98 -7.86 9.81
N GLY A 11 4.25 -7.04 9.05
CA GLY A 11 3.49 -7.50 7.89
C GLY A 11 4.23 -7.38 6.55
N GLY A 12 5.30 -6.58 6.46
CA GLY A 12 5.95 -6.28 5.18
C GLY A 12 5.06 -5.49 4.21
N ILE A 13 3.98 -4.88 4.72
CA ILE A 13 3.02 -4.10 3.94
C ILE A 13 3.33 -2.62 4.12
N SER A 14 3.28 -1.84 3.03
CA SER A 14 3.55 -0.40 3.11
C SER A 14 2.51 0.35 3.95
N LYS A 15 2.92 1.42 4.64
CA LYS A 15 2.04 2.31 5.42
C LYS A 15 0.87 2.83 4.58
N ALA A 16 1.15 3.21 3.32
CA ALA A 16 0.16 3.68 2.37
C ALA A 16 -0.92 2.62 2.06
N THR A 17 -0.52 1.35 1.94
CA THR A 17 -1.45 0.25 1.72
C THR A 17 -2.37 0.05 2.92
N ILE A 18 -1.81 0.09 4.14
CA ILE A 18 -2.59 -0.06 5.38
C ILE A 18 -3.61 1.07 5.50
N VAL A 19 -3.19 2.31 5.31
CA VAL A 19 -4.07 3.49 5.38
C VAL A 19 -5.16 3.43 4.30
N ARG A 20 -4.81 3.02 3.07
CA ARG A 20 -5.80 2.89 1.99
C ARG A 20 -6.88 1.85 2.33
N ILE A 21 -6.50 0.69 2.87
CA ILE A 21 -7.45 -0.34 3.27
C ILE A 21 -8.37 0.19 4.38
N ALA A 22 -7.79 0.79 5.43
CA ALA A 22 -8.56 1.33 6.55
C ALA A 22 -9.53 2.45 6.11
N LEU A 23 -9.10 3.33 5.20
CA LEU A 23 -9.94 4.40 4.68
C LEU A 23 -11.12 3.87 3.85
N VAL A 24 -10.87 2.90 2.97
CA VAL A 24 -11.93 2.29 2.15
C VAL A 24 -12.96 1.59 3.04
N ASP A 25 -12.50 0.84 4.05
CA ASP A 25 -13.37 0.14 4.99
C ASP A 25 -14.24 1.12 5.81
N HIS A 26 -13.62 2.19 6.30
CA HIS A 26 -14.31 3.23 7.06
C HIS A 26 -15.38 3.96 6.23
N LEU A 27 -15.04 4.37 5.01
CA LEU A 27 -16.00 5.04 4.11
C LEU A 27 -17.14 4.13 3.66
N THR A 28 -16.88 2.84 3.51
CA THR A 28 -17.92 1.83 3.21
C THR A 28 -18.85 1.66 4.40
N THR A 29 -18.30 1.58 5.62
CA THR A 29 -19.09 1.46 6.86
C THR A 29 -19.98 2.67 7.11
N LEU A 30 -19.51 3.88 6.76
CA LEU A 30 -20.30 5.11 6.85
C LEU A 30 -21.35 5.25 5.72
N GLY A 31 -21.41 4.33 4.76
CA GLY A 31 -22.32 4.41 3.61
C GLY A 31 -21.97 5.52 2.61
N VAL A 32 -20.79 6.13 2.72
CA VAL A 32 -20.30 7.17 1.81
C VAL A 32 -19.77 6.55 0.52
N LEU A 33 -19.16 5.37 0.62
CA LEU A 33 -18.62 4.63 -0.50
C LEU A 33 -19.43 3.35 -0.71
N PHE A 34 -20.09 3.26 -1.87
CA PHE A 34 -20.81 2.05 -2.23
C PHE A 34 -19.84 0.86 -2.43
N PRO A 35 -20.20 -0.37 -2.00
CA PRO A 35 -19.33 -1.54 -2.07
C PRO A 35 -18.78 -1.84 -3.47
N GLU A 36 -19.55 -1.52 -4.50
CA GLU A 36 -19.20 -1.69 -5.91
C GLU A 36 -18.01 -0.81 -6.29
N VAL A 37 -17.98 0.44 -5.80
CA VAL A 37 -16.88 1.38 -6.02
C VAL A 37 -15.67 1.02 -5.17
N ALA A 38 -15.90 0.57 -3.92
CA ALA A 38 -14.83 0.16 -3.01
C ALA A 38 -13.94 -0.96 -3.59
N GLN A 39 -14.52 -1.88 -4.37
CA GLN A 39 -13.77 -2.95 -5.04
C GLN A 39 -12.75 -2.42 -6.06
N THR A 40 -13.04 -1.31 -6.75
CA THR A 40 -12.13 -0.69 -7.72
C THR A 40 -10.94 0.02 -7.05
N LEU A 41 -11.11 0.45 -5.80
CA LEU A 41 -10.07 1.15 -5.02
C LEU A 41 -9.13 0.19 -4.29
N ARG A 42 -9.48 -1.11 -4.21
CA ARG A 42 -8.60 -2.12 -3.64
C ARG A 42 -7.33 -2.20 -4.50
N PRO A 43 -6.14 -2.28 -3.87
CA PRO A 43 -4.90 -2.42 -4.62
C PRO A 43 -5.00 -3.64 -5.54
N THR A 44 -4.98 -3.43 -6.85
CA THR A 44 -4.80 -4.50 -7.82
C THR A 44 -3.45 -5.11 -7.50
N LYS A 45 -3.38 -6.43 -7.26
CA LYS A 45 -2.09 -7.13 -7.09
C LYS A 45 -1.23 -6.78 -8.29
N THR A 46 -0.30 -5.85 -8.11
CA THR A 46 0.64 -5.48 -9.15
C THR A 46 1.54 -6.69 -9.28
N ARG A 47 1.24 -7.54 -10.27
CA ARG A 47 1.99 -8.76 -10.57
C ARG A 47 3.41 -8.31 -10.89
N GLY A 48 4.29 -8.40 -9.90
CA GLY A 48 5.72 -8.11 -9.98
C GLY A 48 6.04 -6.79 -10.67
N ARG A 49 6.03 -5.66 -9.95
CA ARG A 49 6.93 -4.58 -10.36
C ARG A 49 8.33 -5.06 -10.02
N LEU A 50 9.02 -5.65 -11.01
CA LEU A 50 10.46 -5.85 -10.95
C LEU A 50 11.05 -4.48 -10.58
N SER A 51 11.74 -4.44 -9.45
CA SER A 51 12.44 -3.26 -8.97
C SER A 51 13.62 -3.00 -9.91
N SER A 52 13.33 -2.45 -11.09
CA SER A 52 14.33 -1.93 -12.01
C SER A 52 14.75 -0.55 -11.51
N ASP A 53 16.05 -0.31 -11.60
CA ASP A 53 16.77 0.95 -11.38
C ASP A 53 17.05 1.39 -9.94
N ARG A 54 18.08 0.75 -9.36
CA ARG A 54 19.15 1.53 -8.72
C ARG A 54 20.50 0.82 -8.80
N SER A 55 21.05 0.73 -10.01
CA SER A 55 22.47 0.40 -10.20
C SER A 55 23.03 1.11 -11.43
N THR A 56 23.00 2.45 -11.43
CA THR A 56 23.98 3.20 -12.20
C THR A 56 25.20 3.44 -11.32
N GLN A 57 26.09 2.44 -11.41
CA GLN A 57 27.54 2.56 -11.43
C GLN A 57 28.07 4.01 -11.44
N LYS A 58 28.79 4.35 -10.37
CA LYS A 58 29.90 5.30 -10.47
C LYS A 58 31.03 4.80 -9.58
N ASP A 59 31.73 3.78 -10.08
CA ASP A 59 33.08 3.47 -9.64
C ASP A 59 34.01 4.21 -10.60
N ASP A 60 34.44 5.41 -10.19
CA ASP A 60 35.58 6.13 -10.77
C ASP A 60 36.79 5.80 -9.88
N ARG A 61 37.64 4.87 -10.32
CA ARG A 61 39.04 4.83 -9.88
C ARG A 61 39.95 4.17 -10.91
#